data_AF-A0A1V5MZ57-F1
#
_entry.id   AF-A0A1V5MZ57-F1
#
_cell.length_a   1.000
_cell.length_b   1.000
_cell.length_c   1.000
_cell.angle_alpha   90.00
_cell.angle_beta   90.00
_cell.angle_gamma   90.00
#
_symmetry.space_group_name_H-M   'P 1'
#
loop_
_entity.id
_entity.type
_entity.pdbx_description
1 polymer ?
#
loop_
_entity_poly.entity_id
_entity_poly.type
_entity_poly.pdbx_seq_one_letter_code
_entity_poly.pdbx_strand_id
1 'polypeptide(L)'
;MVAKSSRPDGPFEVCNWHPTNPRETVGVLGFDPAVFVDDDGKVYGYWGFETSYGGEMDPSTMASLLPGTEAVKDMVSSRKQEGDFRFFEASSMRKIKDKYVFVYSRWTKPGEFGLEDTNYTLAYAYSDQPLGPFVYGGTIIDARGREQQPDGTVRPTATPGGNTHGSILEIGGQWYVFYHRQIGTDEFARQAMVAPITVEVTEGPGGKVVISEGELTSEGFQTAGLDLFQSYPAGIASHYTGPKVSVHQYPNKLYSGSYIKPTYFEGDPTKAPSDLVLRSNPVVNNTSGSIIGYKYFNFSQAPSNGKVDFELCMLPSGIEGSVAIMAVSPDANRGGILLGTIDLRKANILQPVTLRVPITNLNRVHGKQPLYLVITAKDEAVSIGDIYHVGFVRQQ
;
A
#
# COMPACT_ATOMS: atom_id res chain seq x y z
N MET A 1 -17.06 2.64 19.64
CA MET A 1 -17.68 1.30 19.77
C MET A 1 -16.61 0.30 20.15
N VAL A 2 -16.91 -0.60 21.09
CA VAL A 2 -16.04 -1.71 21.50
C VAL A 2 -16.87 -2.99 21.42
N ALA A 3 -16.34 -4.03 20.80
CA ALA A 3 -16.97 -5.33 20.72
C ALA A 3 -16.01 -6.42 21.21
N LYS A 4 -16.57 -7.47 21.81
CA LYS A 4 -15.84 -8.60 22.39
C LYS A 4 -16.23 -9.92 21.70
N SER A 5 -15.32 -10.87 21.72
CA SER A 5 -15.56 -12.25 21.31
C SER A 5 -14.60 -13.18 22.03
N SER A 6 -14.96 -14.47 22.14
CA SER A 6 -14.04 -15.53 22.59
C SER A 6 -13.14 -16.05 21.47
N ARG A 7 -13.36 -15.60 20.22
CA ARG A 7 -12.58 -15.97 19.03
C ARG A 7 -12.13 -14.73 18.26
N PRO A 8 -10.97 -14.77 17.58
CA PRO A 8 -10.49 -13.64 16.79
C PRO A 8 -11.35 -13.33 15.56
N ASP A 9 -12.13 -14.30 15.07
CA ASP A 9 -13.02 -14.19 13.91
C ASP A 9 -14.50 -14.01 14.27
N GLY A 10 -14.81 -13.81 15.56
CA GLY A 10 -16.17 -13.62 16.03
C GLY A 10 -16.93 -14.92 16.34
N PRO A 11 -18.26 -14.86 16.58
CA PRO A 11 -19.11 -13.67 16.48
C PRO A 11 -18.77 -12.60 17.53
N PHE A 12 -19.03 -11.34 17.19
CA PHE A 12 -18.76 -10.18 18.04
C PHE A 12 -20.01 -9.66 18.74
N GLU A 13 -19.88 -9.31 20.01
CA GLU A 13 -20.92 -8.65 20.82
C GLU A 13 -20.43 -7.26 21.23
N VAL A 14 -21.19 -6.20 20.94
CA VAL A 14 -20.86 -4.84 21.37
C VAL A 14 -21.08 -4.70 22.88
N CYS A 15 -20.08 -4.21 23.60
CA CYS A 15 -20.07 -4.18 25.07
C CYS A 15 -20.24 -2.78 25.69
N ASN A 16 -20.35 -1.73 24.87
CA ASN A 16 -20.41 -0.35 25.34
C ASN A 16 -21.58 0.45 24.72
N TRP A 17 -22.71 -0.20 24.45
CA TRP A 17 -23.92 0.48 24.00
C TRP A 17 -24.35 1.57 24.99
N HIS A 18 -24.88 2.67 24.46
CA HIS A 18 -25.48 3.71 25.28
C HIS A 18 -26.72 3.14 25.99
N PRO A 19 -26.87 3.31 27.31
CA PRO A 19 -27.94 2.65 28.09
C PRO A 19 -29.37 2.95 27.61
N THR A 20 -29.58 4.13 27.02
CA THR A 20 -30.91 4.58 26.58
C THR A 20 -31.03 4.82 25.07
N ASN A 21 -29.93 4.74 24.31
CA ASN A 21 -29.93 5.01 22.87
C ASN A 21 -29.27 3.85 22.12
N PRO A 22 -30.06 2.95 21.48
CA PRO A 22 -29.53 1.74 20.85
C PRO A 22 -28.70 2.01 19.58
N ARG A 23 -28.53 3.26 19.17
CA ARG A 23 -27.73 3.66 17.99
C ARG A 23 -26.40 4.31 18.35
N GLU A 24 -26.08 4.39 19.63
CA GLU A 24 -24.89 5.08 20.12
C GLU A 24 -24.09 4.19 21.08
N THR A 25 -22.79 4.44 21.17
CA THR A 25 -21.91 3.80 22.17
C THR A 25 -21.30 4.84 23.07
N VAL A 26 -21.05 4.50 24.33
CA VAL A 26 -20.36 5.36 25.30
C VAL A 26 -18.88 5.00 25.39
N GLY A 27 -18.00 5.99 25.51
CA GLY A 27 -16.57 5.77 25.72
C GLY A 27 -15.71 6.95 25.31
N VAL A 28 -14.44 6.89 25.67
CA VAL A 28 -13.45 7.95 25.44
C VAL A 28 -12.74 7.84 24.09
N LEU A 29 -12.69 6.62 23.53
CA LEU A 29 -12.03 6.34 22.26
C LEU A 29 -12.74 7.07 21.12
N GLY A 30 -12.06 8.06 20.55
CA GLY A 30 -12.52 8.85 19.43
C GLY A 30 -12.20 8.21 18.08
N PHE A 31 -11.88 9.06 17.11
CA PHE A 31 -11.52 8.66 15.75
C PHE A 31 -10.22 7.82 15.72
N ASP A 32 -10.17 6.81 14.84
CA ASP A 32 -9.05 5.88 14.64
C ASP A 32 -8.41 5.33 15.94
N PRO A 33 -9.17 4.57 16.74
CA PRO A 33 -8.64 4.04 17.99
C PRO A 33 -7.65 2.90 17.75
N ALA A 34 -6.57 2.90 18.52
CA ALA A 34 -5.74 1.73 18.79
C ALA A 34 -5.77 1.40 20.28
N VAL A 35 -5.67 0.12 20.58
CA VAL A 35 -5.57 -0.41 21.94
C VAL A 35 -4.31 -1.26 22.03
N PHE A 36 -3.59 -1.14 23.13
CA PHE A 36 -2.38 -1.89 23.42
C PHE A 36 -2.47 -2.45 24.84
N VAL A 37 -2.18 -3.75 24.98
CA VAL A 37 -2.05 -4.41 26.28
C VAL A 37 -0.56 -4.62 26.52
N ASP A 38 -0.05 -4.06 27.60
CA ASP A 38 1.36 -4.13 27.96
C ASP A 38 1.68 -5.43 28.71
N ASP A 39 2.97 -5.72 28.87
CA ASP A 39 3.46 -6.94 29.51
C ASP A 39 3.06 -7.03 31.01
N ASP A 40 2.81 -5.89 31.66
CA ASP A 40 2.33 -5.80 33.04
C ASP A 40 0.81 -5.96 33.17
N GLY A 41 0.10 -6.17 32.05
CA GLY A 41 -1.35 -6.33 31.98
C GLY A 41 -2.14 -5.02 31.94
N LYS A 42 -1.48 -3.85 31.98
CA LYS A 42 -2.16 -2.58 31.77
C LYS A 42 -2.62 -2.44 30.34
N VAL A 43 -3.71 -1.70 30.17
CA VAL A 43 -4.31 -1.46 28.87
C VAL A 43 -4.24 0.03 28.56
N TYR A 44 -3.81 0.37 27.35
CA TYR A 44 -3.72 1.74 26.87
C TYR A 44 -4.54 1.93 25.60
N GLY A 45 -5.24 3.06 25.53
CA GLY A 45 -5.97 3.51 24.36
C GLY A 45 -5.27 4.70 23.71
N TYR A 46 -5.30 4.77 22.39
CA TYR A 46 -4.72 5.84 21.56
C TYR A 46 -5.73 6.22 20.48
N TRP A 47 -6.02 7.50 20.28
CA TRP A 47 -7.00 7.94 19.29
C TRP A 47 -6.77 9.39 18.88
N GLY A 48 -7.47 9.83 17.84
CA GLY A 48 -7.56 11.25 17.48
C GLY A 48 -7.46 11.56 15.99
N PHE A 49 -7.81 12.78 15.65
CA PHE A 49 -7.74 13.37 14.32
C PHE A 49 -7.21 14.80 14.45
N GLU A 50 -6.09 15.10 13.79
CA GLU A 50 -5.28 16.33 13.93
C GLU A 50 -4.83 16.67 15.35
N THR A 51 -5.12 15.83 16.34
CA THR A 51 -4.69 15.96 17.74
C THR A 51 -4.60 14.55 18.29
N SER A 52 -3.45 14.19 18.85
CA SER A 52 -3.23 12.85 19.40
C SER A 52 -3.70 12.80 20.85
N TYR A 53 -4.34 11.69 21.23
CA TYR A 53 -4.75 11.40 22.59
C TYR A 53 -4.33 9.99 22.97
N GLY A 54 -3.96 9.79 24.23
CA GLY A 54 -3.83 8.45 24.79
C GLY A 54 -4.03 8.42 26.29
N GLY A 55 -4.31 7.25 26.84
CA GLY A 55 -4.52 7.09 28.27
C GLY A 55 -4.62 5.64 28.69
N GLU A 56 -4.43 5.39 29.98
CA GLU A 56 -4.65 4.08 30.57
C GLU A 56 -6.16 3.80 30.63
N MET A 57 -6.57 2.65 30.11
CA MET A 57 -7.96 2.23 29.99
C MET A 57 -8.38 1.45 31.23
N ASP A 58 -9.64 1.57 31.61
CA ASP A 58 -10.24 0.66 32.60
C ASP A 58 -10.45 -0.71 31.94
N PRO A 59 -9.74 -1.78 32.38
CA PRO A 59 -9.85 -3.10 31.77
C PRO A 59 -11.25 -3.72 31.99
N SER A 60 -12.04 -3.25 32.95
CA SER A 60 -13.39 -3.74 33.19
C SER A 60 -14.40 -3.24 32.16
N THR A 61 -14.15 -2.08 31.53
CA THR A 61 -15.05 -1.48 30.54
C THR A 61 -14.47 -1.53 29.12
N MET A 62 -13.13 -1.46 28.99
CA MET A 62 -12.39 -1.28 27.73
C MET A 62 -12.82 -0.06 26.91
N ALA A 63 -13.62 0.83 27.49
CA ALA A 63 -14.24 1.97 26.81
C ALA A 63 -14.07 3.29 27.57
N SER A 64 -13.73 3.24 28.86
CA SER A 64 -13.39 4.40 29.68
C SER A 64 -11.90 4.40 30.07
N LEU A 65 -11.41 5.56 30.46
CA LEU A 65 -10.12 5.65 31.14
C LEU A 65 -10.19 5.00 32.52
N LEU A 66 -9.03 4.60 33.04
CA LEU A 66 -8.88 4.14 34.41
C LEU A 66 -9.40 5.22 35.38
N PRO A 67 -10.22 4.88 36.39
CA PRO A 67 -10.76 5.88 37.32
C PRO A 67 -9.66 6.72 37.99
N GLY A 68 -9.84 8.05 37.97
CA GLY A 68 -8.86 9.00 38.53
C GLY A 68 -7.72 9.39 37.57
N THR A 69 -7.76 8.93 36.31
CA THR A 69 -6.81 9.32 35.26
C THR A 69 -7.47 10.21 34.21
N GLU A 70 -6.64 10.92 33.44
CA GLU A 70 -7.05 11.77 32.32
C GLU A 70 -6.31 11.37 31.05
N ALA A 71 -6.90 11.70 29.89
CA ALA A 71 -6.24 11.49 28.61
C ALA A 71 -5.06 12.46 28.47
N VAL A 72 -3.89 11.93 28.11
CA VAL A 72 -2.75 12.72 27.65
C VAL A 72 -3.08 13.25 26.26
N LYS A 73 -3.18 14.57 26.15
CA LYS A 73 -3.33 15.28 24.87
C LYS A 73 -1.96 15.63 24.30
N ASP A 74 -1.86 15.62 22.97
CA ASP A 74 -0.66 16.00 22.22
C ASP A 74 0.56 15.13 22.58
N MET A 75 0.35 13.81 22.74
CA MET A 75 1.45 12.84 22.92
C MET A 75 2.55 13.01 21.86
N VAL A 76 2.13 13.26 20.63
CA VAL A 76 2.95 13.76 19.52
C VAL A 76 2.28 15.00 18.92
N SER A 77 3.08 15.99 18.49
CA SER A 77 2.54 17.26 18.01
C SER A 77 1.75 17.11 16.71
N SER A 78 0.63 17.83 16.62
CA SER A 78 -0.25 17.87 15.45
C SER A 78 0.41 18.51 14.23
N ARG A 79 -0.15 18.28 13.03
CA ARG A 79 0.30 18.99 11.81
C ARG A 79 0.18 20.52 11.87
N LYS A 80 -0.59 21.05 12.84
CA LYS A 80 -0.83 22.49 13.07
C LYS A 80 0.18 23.09 14.06
N GLN A 81 0.99 22.26 14.71
CA GLN A 81 2.06 22.67 15.60
C GLN A 81 3.42 22.57 14.91
N GLU A 82 4.41 23.24 15.46
CA GLU A 82 5.79 23.12 15.00
C GLU A 82 6.38 21.73 15.30
N GLY A 83 7.39 21.37 14.52
CA GLY A 83 8.13 20.12 14.68
C GLY A 83 7.83 19.08 13.61
N ASP A 84 8.48 17.93 13.77
CA ASP A 84 8.49 16.87 12.75
C ASP A 84 7.39 15.85 12.93
N PHE A 85 6.74 15.76 14.09
CA PHE A 85 5.71 14.75 14.34
C PHE A 85 4.54 14.88 13.38
N ARG A 86 3.93 16.08 13.29
CA ARG A 86 2.86 16.41 12.34
C ARG A 86 1.74 15.36 12.28
N PHE A 87 1.26 14.94 13.45
CA PHE A 87 0.19 13.95 13.58
C PHE A 87 -1.07 14.36 12.81
N PHE A 88 -1.64 13.40 12.08
CA PHE A 88 -2.92 13.54 11.40
C PHE A 88 -3.96 12.56 11.94
N GLU A 89 -3.75 11.25 11.86
CA GLU A 89 -4.74 10.23 12.27
C GLU A 89 -4.08 8.84 12.41
N ALA A 90 -4.88 7.76 12.40
CA ALA A 90 -4.39 6.37 12.27
C ALA A 90 -3.46 5.88 13.39
N SER A 91 -3.82 6.12 14.66
CA SER A 91 -3.02 5.69 15.81
C SER A 91 -2.77 4.17 15.80
N SER A 92 -1.54 3.75 16.10
CA SER A 92 -1.19 2.33 16.27
C SER A 92 0.04 2.15 17.17
N MET A 93 -0.09 1.38 18.25
CA MET A 93 0.98 1.19 19.24
C MET A 93 1.56 -0.22 19.19
N ARG A 94 2.88 -0.34 19.32
CA ARG A 94 3.62 -1.60 19.51
C ARG A 94 4.63 -1.45 20.63
N LYS A 95 4.94 -2.54 21.31
CA LYS A 95 6.15 -2.64 22.12
C LYS A 95 7.13 -3.54 21.41
N ILE A 96 8.34 -3.03 21.19
CA ILE A 96 9.42 -3.75 20.53
C ILE A 96 10.60 -3.75 21.50
N LYS A 97 10.87 -4.92 22.07
CA LYS A 97 11.76 -5.06 23.23
C LYS A 97 11.29 -4.16 24.38
N ASP A 98 12.10 -3.22 24.84
CA ASP A 98 11.80 -2.30 25.93
C ASP A 98 11.32 -0.91 25.46
N LYS A 99 10.93 -0.76 24.18
CA LYS A 99 10.50 0.52 23.58
C LYS A 99 9.06 0.47 23.13
N TYR A 100 8.33 1.55 23.40
CA TYR A 100 6.99 1.80 22.87
C TYR A 100 7.11 2.54 21.55
N VAL A 101 6.55 1.99 20.49
CA VAL A 101 6.61 2.48 19.11
C VAL A 101 5.21 2.86 18.65
N PHE A 102 4.98 4.16 18.53
CA PHE A 102 3.74 4.76 18.07
C PHE A 102 3.80 5.04 16.58
N VAL A 103 3.08 4.25 15.78
CA VAL A 103 2.88 4.45 14.35
C VAL A 103 1.61 5.27 14.12
N TYR A 104 1.65 6.21 13.18
CA TYR A 104 0.53 7.09 12.88
C TYR A 104 0.59 7.64 11.45
N SER A 105 -0.54 8.08 10.91
CA SER A 105 -0.57 8.83 9.64
C SER A 105 -0.02 10.23 9.88
N ARG A 106 1.04 10.56 9.12
CA ARG A 106 1.74 11.84 9.23
C ARG A 106 1.44 12.71 8.02
N TRP A 107 1.14 13.97 8.28
CA TRP A 107 1.12 14.99 7.23
C TRP A 107 2.55 15.45 6.94
N THR A 108 3.05 15.24 5.72
CA THR A 108 4.41 15.64 5.35
C THR A 108 4.59 17.17 5.35
N LYS A 109 5.82 17.66 5.38
CA LYS A 109 6.08 19.09 5.14
C LYS A 109 5.90 19.41 3.65
N PRO A 110 5.55 20.66 3.28
CA PRO A 110 5.57 21.10 1.89
C PRO A 110 6.94 20.85 1.24
N GLY A 111 6.95 20.18 0.08
CA GLY A 111 8.17 19.84 -0.65
C GLY A 111 8.97 18.67 -0.06
N GLU A 112 8.52 18.06 1.03
CA GLU A 112 9.18 16.87 1.58
C GLU A 112 9.17 15.74 0.54
N PHE A 113 10.34 15.12 0.33
CA PHE A 113 10.57 14.13 -0.72
C PHE A 113 10.42 14.65 -2.16
N GLY A 114 10.42 15.97 -2.37
CA GLY A 114 10.26 16.57 -3.71
C GLY A 114 8.83 16.53 -4.25
N LEU A 115 7.83 16.31 -3.38
CA LEU A 115 6.42 16.22 -3.73
C LEU A 115 5.57 17.21 -2.91
N GLU A 116 4.32 17.42 -3.34
CA GLU A 116 3.33 18.16 -2.55
C GLU A 116 3.10 17.52 -1.17
N ASP A 117 2.65 18.30 -0.19
CA ASP A 117 2.39 17.76 1.14
C ASP A 117 1.15 16.85 1.16
N THR A 118 1.19 15.82 2.02
CA THR A 118 0.13 14.81 2.06
C THR A 118 0.09 14.07 3.40
N ASN A 119 -1.07 13.52 3.76
CA ASN A 119 -1.23 12.50 4.80
C ASN A 119 -1.10 11.06 4.28
N TYR A 120 -0.70 10.88 3.01
CA TYR A 120 -0.58 9.55 2.41
C TYR A 120 0.70 8.81 2.81
N THR A 121 1.14 9.03 4.05
CA THR A 121 2.35 8.46 4.64
C THR A 121 2.06 7.95 6.06
N LEU A 122 2.76 6.89 6.46
CA LEU A 122 2.87 6.51 7.87
C LEU A 122 4.25 6.89 8.38
N ALA A 123 4.31 7.35 9.63
CA ALA A 123 5.53 7.60 10.37
C ALA A 123 5.48 6.90 11.72
N TYR A 124 6.62 6.90 12.43
CA TYR A 124 6.67 6.46 13.81
C TYR A 124 7.34 7.45 14.74
N ALA A 125 6.97 7.33 16.01
CA ALA A 125 7.70 7.87 17.14
C ALA A 125 7.93 6.77 18.17
N TYR A 126 8.92 6.92 19.04
CA TYR A 126 9.21 5.92 20.07
C TYR A 126 9.50 6.55 21.44
N SER A 127 9.29 5.78 22.51
CA SER A 127 9.48 6.22 23.90
C SER A 127 9.86 5.05 24.80
N ASP A 128 10.39 5.39 25.98
CA ASP A 128 10.57 4.45 27.10
C ASP A 128 9.27 4.26 27.91
N GLN A 129 8.20 5.03 27.62
CA GLN A 129 6.92 4.99 28.33
C GLN A 129 5.75 4.91 27.35
N PRO A 130 4.63 4.25 27.72
CA PRO A 130 3.50 4.01 26.80
C PRO A 130 2.77 5.27 26.35
N LEU A 131 2.89 6.38 27.10
CA LEU A 131 2.23 7.66 26.82
C LEU A 131 3.24 8.80 26.53
N GLY A 132 4.50 8.46 26.28
CA GLY A 132 5.56 9.42 26.00
C GLY A 132 6.34 9.90 27.24
N PRO A 133 7.23 10.89 27.10
CA PRO A 133 7.45 11.69 25.90
C PRO A 133 8.05 10.87 24.74
N PHE A 134 7.63 11.17 23.52
CA PHE A 134 8.06 10.47 22.31
C PHE A 134 9.22 11.19 21.60
N VAL A 135 10.02 10.42 20.88
CA VAL A 135 11.06 10.88 19.93
C VAL A 135 10.62 10.52 18.51
N TYR A 136 10.70 11.46 17.58
CA TYR A 136 10.34 11.22 16.18
C TYR A 136 11.33 10.26 15.52
N GLY A 137 10.80 9.23 14.87
CA GLY A 137 11.58 8.16 14.24
C GLY A 137 11.76 8.29 12.73
N GLY A 138 10.80 8.89 12.03
CA GLY A 138 10.82 9.03 10.57
C GLY A 138 9.60 8.42 9.88
N THR A 139 9.53 8.60 8.57
CA THR A 139 8.51 7.99 7.70
C THR A 139 8.83 6.51 7.46
N ILE A 140 7.82 5.65 7.57
CA ILE A 140 7.94 4.19 7.34
C ILE A 140 7.39 3.81 5.97
N ILE A 141 6.42 4.54 5.42
CA ILE A 141 5.89 4.27 4.07
C ILE A 141 5.31 5.55 3.47
N ASP A 142 5.49 5.72 2.16
CA ASP A 142 4.82 6.75 1.34
C ASP A 142 4.04 6.06 0.22
N ALA A 143 2.71 6.04 0.36
CA ALA A 143 1.83 5.28 -0.52
C ALA A 143 1.67 5.90 -1.92
N ARG A 144 2.28 7.07 -2.18
CA ARG A 144 2.39 7.64 -3.53
C ARG A 144 3.37 6.87 -4.41
N GLY A 145 4.33 6.19 -3.80
CA GLY A 145 5.54 5.75 -4.47
C GLY A 145 6.35 6.94 -5.01
N ARG A 146 7.66 6.79 -5.17
CA ARG A 146 8.52 7.89 -5.60
C ARG A 146 9.49 7.41 -6.67
N GLU A 147 9.62 8.21 -7.71
CA GLU A 147 10.66 8.02 -8.73
C GLU A 147 11.37 9.34 -9.01
N GLN A 148 12.68 9.33 -8.85
CA GLN A 148 13.55 10.40 -9.29
C GLN A 148 13.71 10.35 -10.82
N GLN A 149 13.46 11.49 -11.46
CA GLN A 149 13.60 11.71 -12.89
C GLN A 149 15.03 12.11 -13.25
N PRO A 150 15.45 11.97 -14.52
CA PRO A 150 16.79 12.37 -14.97
C PRO A 150 17.14 13.85 -14.73
N ASP A 151 16.14 14.73 -14.69
CA ASP A 151 16.30 16.17 -14.40
C ASP A 151 16.41 16.49 -12.89
N GLY A 152 16.39 15.46 -12.04
CA GLY A 152 16.47 15.57 -10.59
C GLY A 152 15.12 15.77 -9.88
N THR A 153 14.03 15.98 -10.62
CA THR A 153 12.68 16.08 -10.05
C THR A 153 12.18 14.72 -9.55
N VAL A 154 11.17 14.73 -8.66
CA VAL A 154 10.51 13.51 -8.18
C VAL A 154 9.07 13.52 -8.63
N ARG A 155 8.56 12.37 -9.08
CA ARG A 155 7.14 12.19 -9.38
C ARG A 155 6.54 11.04 -8.57
N PRO A 156 5.24 11.08 -8.26
CA PRO A 156 4.54 9.92 -7.74
C PRO A 156 4.51 8.82 -8.81
N THR A 157 4.70 7.57 -8.40
CA THR A 157 4.60 6.41 -9.31
C THR A 157 3.27 5.69 -9.21
N ALA A 158 2.40 6.08 -8.29
CA ALA A 158 1.09 5.49 -8.05
C ALA A 158 0.05 6.58 -7.79
N THR A 159 -1.02 6.27 -7.05
CA THR A 159 -2.05 7.26 -6.68
C THR A 159 -1.40 8.49 -6.02
N PRO A 160 -1.63 9.72 -6.51
CA PRO A 160 -0.81 10.90 -6.15
C PRO A 160 -1.04 11.44 -4.73
N GLY A 161 -2.04 10.94 -4.00
CA GLY A 161 -2.36 11.36 -2.64
C GLY A 161 -3.53 10.54 -2.09
N GLY A 162 -3.83 10.70 -0.80
CA GLY A 162 -4.88 9.96 -0.12
C GLY A 162 -4.64 9.87 1.38
N ASN A 163 -5.53 9.17 2.10
CA ASN A 163 -5.23 8.70 3.46
C ASN A 163 -4.58 7.32 3.42
N THR A 164 -3.78 7.01 4.44
CA THR A 164 -3.25 5.67 4.67
C THR A 164 -3.26 5.34 6.15
N HIS A 165 -3.64 4.11 6.49
CA HIS A 165 -3.72 3.59 7.85
C HIS A 165 -2.97 2.28 7.91
N GLY A 166 -2.36 2.00 9.05
CA GLY A 166 -1.53 0.81 9.13
C GLY A 166 -0.81 0.62 10.46
N SER A 167 0.08 -0.36 10.47
CA SER A 167 0.89 -0.71 11.61
C SER A 167 2.09 -1.55 11.19
N ILE A 168 2.90 -1.96 12.14
CA ILE A 168 4.02 -2.88 11.93
C ILE A 168 3.81 -4.18 12.70
N LEU A 169 4.32 -5.28 12.15
CA LEU A 169 4.31 -6.59 12.79
C LEU A 169 5.46 -7.46 12.28
N GLU A 170 6.06 -8.24 13.18
CA GLU A 170 7.01 -9.29 12.84
C GLU A 170 6.28 -10.59 12.54
N ILE A 171 6.57 -11.20 11.39
CA ILE A 171 6.02 -12.48 10.97
C ILE A 171 7.17 -13.35 10.49
N GLY A 172 7.39 -14.49 11.15
CA GLY A 172 8.42 -15.45 10.78
C GLY A 172 9.85 -14.88 10.77
N GLY A 173 10.15 -13.94 11.67
CA GLY A 173 11.48 -13.29 11.76
C GLY A 173 11.69 -12.10 10.81
N GLN A 174 10.68 -11.70 10.04
CA GLN A 174 10.71 -10.54 9.16
C GLN A 174 9.69 -9.49 9.63
N TRP A 175 10.12 -8.24 9.78
CA TRP A 175 9.24 -7.12 10.06
C TRP A 175 8.56 -6.61 8.79
N TYR A 176 7.31 -6.21 8.92
CA TYR A 176 6.52 -5.64 7.85
C TYR A 176 5.80 -4.38 8.31
N VAL A 177 5.66 -3.41 7.40
CA VAL A 177 4.65 -2.36 7.50
C VAL A 177 3.41 -2.78 6.72
N PHE A 178 2.28 -2.79 7.40
CA PHE A 178 0.95 -2.95 6.83
C PHE A 178 0.37 -1.57 6.62
N TYR A 179 -0.24 -1.33 5.48
CA TYR A 179 -0.89 -0.08 5.16
C TYR A 179 -2.01 -0.30 4.15
N HIS A 180 -2.76 0.73 3.81
CA HIS A 180 -3.60 0.70 2.62
C HIS A 180 -3.17 1.74 1.60
N ARG A 181 -3.50 1.49 0.34
CA ARG A 181 -3.46 2.47 -0.74
C ARG A 181 -4.85 2.66 -1.32
N GLN A 182 -5.13 3.85 -1.84
CA GLN A 182 -6.31 4.13 -2.66
C GLN A 182 -6.12 3.60 -4.09
N ILE A 183 -7.20 3.07 -4.65
CA ILE A 183 -7.32 2.61 -6.04
C ILE A 183 -8.55 3.28 -6.68
N GLY A 184 -8.69 3.20 -8.00
CA GLY A 184 -9.79 3.84 -8.71
C GLY A 184 -9.59 5.34 -8.88
N THR A 185 -10.69 6.03 -9.13
CA THR A 185 -10.74 7.46 -9.50
C THR A 185 -11.20 8.37 -8.36
N ASP A 186 -11.36 7.84 -7.15
CA ASP A 186 -11.73 8.59 -5.96
C ASP A 186 -11.04 8.02 -4.70
N GLU A 187 -11.25 8.66 -3.55
CA GLU A 187 -10.64 8.28 -2.27
C GLU A 187 -11.34 7.12 -1.54
N PHE A 188 -12.44 6.58 -2.07
CA PHE A 188 -13.34 5.69 -1.34
C PHE A 188 -13.05 4.21 -1.55
N ALA A 189 -12.22 3.87 -2.54
CA ALA A 189 -11.76 2.51 -2.79
C ALA A 189 -10.32 2.31 -2.31
N ARG A 190 -10.10 1.34 -1.41
CA ARG A 190 -8.78 1.06 -0.82
C ARG A 190 -8.39 -0.40 -0.99
N GLN A 191 -7.10 -0.63 -1.12
CA GLN A 191 -6.46 -1.94 -1.20
C GLN A 191 -5.46 -2.06 -0.05
N ALA A 192 -5.55 -3.16 0.71
CA ALA A 192 -4.58 -3.48 1.74
C ALA A 192 -3.23 -3.86 1.12
N MET A 193 -2.16 -3.38 1.73
CA MET A 193 -0.78 -3.51 1.26
C MET A 193 0.12 -3.93 2.42
N VAL A 194 1.26 -4.54 2.07
CA VAL A 194 2.31 -4.87 3.02
C VAL A 194 3.67 -4.70 2.34
N ALA A 195 4.66 -4.17 3.06
CA ALA A 195 6.03 -4.03 2.60
C ALA A 195 7.01 -4.46 3.69
N PRO A 196 8.13 -5.14 3.34
CA PRO A 196 9.14 -5.51 4.32
C PRO A 196 9.89 -4.27 4.83
N ILE A 197 10.24 -4.30 6.12
CA ILE A 197 11.05 -3.27 6.80
C ILE A 197 12.07 -3.95 7.71
N THR A 198 13.12 -3.24 8.10
CA THR A 198 14.01 -3.62 9.20
C THR A 198 13.69 -2.81 10.44
N VAL A 199 13.87 -3.43 11.61
CA VAL A 199 13.68 -2.76 12.91
C VAL A 199 14.91 -3.06 13.77
N GLU A 200 15.58 -2.00 14.19
CA GLU A 200 16.73 -2.06 15.10
C GLU A 200 16.40 -1.29 16.38
N VAL A 201 16.66 -1.91 17.54
CA VAL A 201 16.39 -1.32 18.86
C VAL A 201 17.66 -1.37 19.70
N THR A 202 18.12 -0.17 20.09
CA THR A 202 19.05 0.01 21.21
C THR A 202 18.21 0.08 22.49
N GLU A 203 18.35 -0.95 23.33
CA GLU A 203 17.62 -1.09 24.59
C GLU A 203 18.22 -0.20 25.70
N GLY A 204 17.50 -0.08 26.82
CA GLY A 204 17.83 0.74 27.98
C GLY A 204 17.22 2.14 27.93
N PRO A 205 17.19 2.86 29.07
CA PRO A 205 16.66 4.23 29.13
C PRO A 205 17.38 5.17 28.15
N GLY A 206 16.61 5.94 27.39
CA GLY A 206 17.13 6.83 26.34
C GLY A 206 17.62 6.09 25.08
N GLY A 207 17.36 4.79 24.98
CA GLY A 207 17.64 3.98 23.81
C GLY A 207 16.91 4.47 22.55
N LYS A 208 17.23 3.86 21.40
CA LYS A 208 16.80 4.32 20.07
C LYS A 208 16.11 3.21 19.29
N VAL A 209 15.08 3.57 18.54
CA VAL A 209 14.45 2.70 17.53
C VAL A 209 14.73 3.26 16.13
N VAL A 210 15.29 2.41 15.25
CA VAL A 210 15.50 2.72 13.83
C VAL A 210 14.65 1.75 13.01
N ILE A 211 13.73 2.30 12.20
CA ILE A 211 12.90 1.54 11.26
C ILE A 211 13.22 2.02 9.85
N SER A 212 13.53 1.09 8.94
CA SER A 212 13.72 1.44 7.53
C SER A 212 12.40 1.88 6.90
N GLU A 213 12.46 2.82 5.95
CA GLU A 213 11.31 3.07 5.09
C GLU A 213 11.05 1.84 4.19
N GLY A 214 9.82 1.34 4.18
CA GLY A 214 9.36 0.33 3.24
C GLY A 214 9.20 0.91 1.84
N GLU A 215 9.43 0.09 0.82
CA GLU A 215 9.15 0.48 -0.57
C GLU A 215 7.70 0.13 -0.94
N LEU A 216 7.04 0.97 -1.74
CA LEU A 216 5.80 0.60 -2.43
C LEU A 216 6.11 -0.47 -3.49
N THR A 217 5.81 -1.72 -3.18
CA THR A 217 6.05 -2.88 -4.05
C THR A 217 4.79 -3.70 -4.31
N SER A 218 4.90 -4.64 -5.24
CA SER A 218 3.92 -5.65 -5.62
C SER A 218 4.13 -6.98 -4.90
N GLU A 219 5.24 -7.15 -4.16
CA GLU A 219 5.68 -8.43 -3.59
C GLU A 219 4.77 -8.97 -2.48
N GLY A 220 4.12 -8.07 -1.73
CA GLY A 220 3.47 -8.44 -0.49
C GLY A 220 4.44 -9.15 0.46
N PHE A 221 4.15 -10.40 0.81
CA PHE A 221 5.00 -11.23 1.68
C PHE A 221 6.16 -11.93 0.95
N GLN A 222 6.26 -11.83 -0.38
CA GLN A 222 7.28 -12.53 -1.17
C GLN A 222 8.62 -11.75 -1.18
N THR A 223 9.35 -11.74 -0.07
CA THR A 223 10.57 -10.92 0.10
C THR A 223 11.72 -11.27 -0.87
N ALA A 224 11.72 -12.48 -1.42
CA ALA A 224 12.65 -12.93 -2.46
C ALA A 224 12.26 -12.46 -3.89
N GLY A 225 11.16 -11.72 -4.03
CA GLY A 225 10.53 -11.37 -5.31
C GLY A 225 9.37 -12.30 -5.66
N LEU A 226 8.44 -11.78 -6.46
CA LEU A 226 7.35 -12.52 -7.09
C LEU A 226 7.91 -13.73 -7.84
N ASP A 227 7.27 -14.89 -7.65
CA ASP A 227 7.58 -16.11 -8.41
C ASP A 227 7.42 -15.84 -9.91
N LEU A 228 8.46 -16.15 -10.68
CA LEU A 228 8.51 -15.86 -12.10
C LEU A 228 7.43 -16.64 -12.86
N PHE A 229 7.10 -17.86 -12.43
CA PHE A 229 6.16 -18.75 -13.12
C PHE A 229 4.77 -18.80 -12.48
N GLN A 230 4.42 -17.78 -11.69
CA GLN A 230 3.08 -17.55 -11.21
C GLN A 230 2.40 -16.43 -12.01
N SER A 231 1.09 -16.60 -12.24
CA SER A 231 0.23 -15.54 -12.79
C SER A 231 -0.31 -14.67 -11.65
N TYR A 232 -0.23 -13.36 -11.83
CA TYR A 232 -0.64 -12.37 -10.85
C TYR A 232 -1.73 -11.45 -11.40
N PRO A 233 -2.69 -11.01 -10.57
CA PRO A 233 -3.62 -9.95 -10.96
C PRO A 233 -2.87 -8.66 -11.30
N ALA A 234 -3.26 -8.00 -12.38
CA ALA A 234 -2.64 -6.75 -12.81
C ALA A 234 -2.72 -5.65 -11.74
N GLY A 235 -3.77 -5.67 -10.91
CA GLY A 235 -3.99 -4.73 -9.82
C GLY A 235 -3.00 -4.79 -8.67
N ILE A 236 -2.00 -5.67 -8.70
CA ILE A 236 -0.85 -5.60 -7.78
C ILE A 236 0.21 -4.59 -8.25
N ALA A 237 0.04 -3.96 -9.42
CA ALA A 237 0.97 -2.97 -9.96
C ALA A 237 1.33 -1.92 -8.89
N SER A 238 2.61 -1.69 -8.69
CA SER A 238 3.16 -0.71 -7.72
C SER A 238 3.72 0.55 -8.39
N HIS A 239 3.74 0.55 -9.72
CA HIS A 239 4.05 1.68 -10.57
C HIS A 239 2.96 1.76 -11.64
N TYR A 240 2.23 2.86 -11.74
CA TYR A 240 1.25 3.12 -12.80
C TYR A 240 1.21 4.62 -13.07
N THR A 241 1.85 5.03 -14.17
CA THR A 241 1.93 6.43 -14.60
C THR A 241 1.34 6.58 -16.00
N GLY A 242 0.89 7.79 -16.33
CA GLY A 242 0.45 8.16 -17.68
C GLY A 242 1.36 9.20 -18.33
N PRO A 243 1.03 9.66 -19.56
CA PRO A 243 1.77 10.69 -20.28
C PRO A 243 1.79 12.05 -19.57
N LYS A 244 0.89 12.27 -18.61
CA LYS A 244 0.88 13.42 -17.69
C LYS A 244 0.80 12.93 -16.25
N VAL A 245 1.42 13.67 -15.33
CA VAL A 245 1.36 13.38 -13.88
C VAL A 245 -0.10 13.34 -13.41
N SER A 246 -0.45 12.33 -12.63
CA SER A 246 -1.78 12.17 -12.05
C SER A 246 -2.04 13.27 -11.02
N VAL A 247 -3.28 13.77 -10.98
CA VAL A 247 -3.66 14.89 -10.11
C VAL A 247 -4.66 14.43 -9.06
N HIS A 248 -4.49 14.90 -7.82
CA HIS A 248 -5.49 14.74 -6.76
C HIS A 248 -6.32 16.02 -6.62
N GLN A 249 -7.65 15.92 -6.78
CA GLN A 249 -8.62 16.96 -6.49
C GLN A 249 -9.74 16.39 -5.64
N TYR A 250 -9.63 16.50 -4.31
CA TYR A 250 -10.52 15.82 -3.38
C TYR A 250 -12.02 15.93 -3.78
N PRO A 251 -12.75 14.80 -3.84
CA PRO A 251 -12.33 13.43 -3.52
C PRO A 251 -11.75 12.64 -4.73
N ASN A 252 -11.56 13.28 -5.87
CA ASN A 252 -11.27 12.63 -7.15
C ASN A 252 -9.77 12.51 -7.46
N LYS A 253 -9.41 11.47 -8.22
CA LYS A 253 -8.09 11.25 -8.81
C LYS A 253 -8.21 11.27 -10.33
N LEU A 254 -7.40 12.11 -10.97
CA LEU A 254 -7.39 12.27 -12.42
C LEU A 254 -6.14 11.61 -13.00
N TYR A 255 -6.34 10.60 -13.84
CA TYR A 255 -5.27 9.87 -14.51
C TYR A 255 -5.28 10.17 -16.00
N SER A 256 -4.12 10.50 -16.55
CA SER A 256 -3.93 10.60 -18.01
C SER A 256 -3.70 9.24 -18.67
N GLY A 257 -3.44 8.21 -17.87
CA GLY A 257 -3.16 6.84 -18.30
C GLY A 257 -3.57 5.82 -17.25
N SER A 258 -2.78 4.74 -17.14
CA SER A 258 -3.14 3.56 -16.37
C SER A 258 -3.53 3.86 -14.91
N TYR A 259 -4.61 3.22 -14.45
CA TYR A 259 -4.96 3.14 -13.03
C TYR A 259 -5.63 1.79 -12.70
N ILE A 260 -5.64 1.44 -11.42
CA ILE A 260 -6.23 0.19 -10.94
C ILE A 260 -7.73 0.39 -10.70
N LYS A 261 -8.59 -0.37 -11.39
CA LYS A 261 -10.04 -0.28 -11.21
C LYS A 261 -10.48 -1.13 -10.00
N PRO A 262 -11.22 -0.57 -9.03
CA PRO A 262 -11.81 -1.35 -7.97
C PRO A 262 -12.89 -2.29 -8.52
N THR A 263 -12.94 -3.50 -7.96
CA THR A 263 -13.92 -4.53 -8.29
C THR A 263 -14.61 -4.96 -7.01
N TYR A 264 -15.94 -5.06 -7.07
CA TYR A 264 -16.77 -5.40 -5.91
C TYR A 264 -17.66 -6.59 -6.24
N PHE A 265 -18.04 -7.33 -5.20
CA PHE A 265 -19.19 -8.22 -5.30
C PHE A 265 -20.45 -7.38 -5.19
N GLU A 266 -21.23 -7.31 -6.24
CA GLU A 266 -22.56 -6.70 -6.20
C GLU A 266 -23.53 -7.70 -5.55
N GLY A 267 -23.78 -7.55 -4.25
CA GLY A 267 -24.69 -8.42 -3.50
C GLY A 267 -24.36 -8.58 -2.03
N ASP A 268 -25.02 -9.52 -1.36
CA ASP A 268 -24.74 -9.91 0.02
C ASP A 268 -23.38 -10.63 0.10
N PRO A 269 -22.35 -10.05 0.75
CA PRO A 269 -21.02 -10.65 0.81
C PRO A 269 -20.99 -12.06 1.42
N THR A 270 -21.98 -12.40 2.26
CA THR A 270 -22.10 -13.75 2.84
C THR A 270 -22.57 -14.80 1.84
N LYS A 271 -23.09 -14.36 0.69
CA LYS A 271 -23.54 -15.18 -0.44
C LYS A 271 -22.59 -15.10 -1.62
N ALA A 272 -21.41 -14.49 -1.45
CA ALA A 272 -20.38 -14.46 -2.48
C ALA A 272 -20.02 -15.89 -2.90
N PRO A 273 -20.04 -16.20 -4.21
CA PRO A 273 -19.61 -17.49 -4.72
C PRO A 273 -18.17 -17.83 -4.27
N SER A 274 -17.89 -19.10 -4.00
CA SER A 274 -16.55 -19.53 -3.55
C SER A 274 -15.47 -19.36 -4.62
N ASP A 275 -15.86 -19.26 -5.88
CA ASP A 275 -15.00 -18.99 -7.04
C ASP A 275 -14.89 -17.48 -7.37
N LEU A 276 -15.49 -16.61 -6.56
CA LEU A 276 -15.43 -15.17 -6.78
C LEU A 276 -14.00 -14.63 -6.62
N VAL A 277 -13.39 -14.24 -7.74
CA VAL A 277 -12.06 -13.65 -7.77
C VAL A 277 -12.14 -12.12 -7.56
N LEU A 278 -12.46 -11.70 -6.34
CA LEU A 278 -12.46 -10.28 -5.92
C LEU A 278 -11.10 -9.58 -6.07
N ARG A 279 -10.03 -10.36 -6.25
CA ARG A 279 -8.65 -9.89 -6.35
C ARG A 279 -8.24 -9.50 -7.77
N SER A 280 -9.14 -9.58 -8.75
CA SER A 280 -8.82 -9.40 -10.17
C SER A 280 -8.77 -7.94 -10.64
N ASN A 281 -8.68 -6.97 -9.71
CA ASN A 281 -8.65 -5.51 -9.99
C ASN A 281 -7.85 -5.20 -11.27
N PRO A 282 -8.52 -4.92 -12.41
CA PRO A 282 -7.80 -4.76 -13.65
C PRO A 282 -7.09 -3.40 -13.67
N VAL A 283 -5.99 -3.32 -14.42
CA VAL A 283 -5.39 -2.04 -14.77
C VAL A 283 -6.05 -1.57 -16.06
N VAL A 284 -6.72 -0.42 -15.99
CA VAL A 284 -7.55 0.15 -17.06
C VAL A 284 -7.00 1.49 -17.51
N ASN A 285 -7.61 2.09 -18.54
CA ASN A 285 -7.18 3.37 -19.10
C ASN A 285 -5.71 3.37 -19.57
N ASN A 286 -5.31 2.28 -20.22
CA ASN A 286 -3.95 2.05 -20.69
C ASN A 286 -3.72 2.84 -22.00
N THR A 287 -3.52 4.15 -21.89
CA THR A 287 -3.29 5.07 -23.02
C THR A 287 -1.81 5.08 -23.43
N SER A 288 -1.51 5.65 -24.61
CA SER A 288 -0.13 5.78 -25.07
C SER A 288 0.73 6.58 -24.08
N GLY A 289 1.95 6.10 -23.80
CA GLY A 289 2.84 6.68 -22.79
C GLY A 289 2.56 6.20 -21.36
N SER A 290 1.55 5.33 -21.15
CA SER A 290 1.35 4.69 -19.85
C SER A 290 2.47 3.70 -19.54
N ILE A 291 2.84 3.62 -18.26
CA ILE A 291 3.81 2.65 -17.73
C ILE A 291 3.14 1.94 -16.56
N ILE A 292 3.10 0.61 -16.61
CA ILE A 292 2.59 -0.25 -15.53
C ILE A 292 3.76 -1.09 -15.04
N GLY A 293 4.08 -1.07 -13.76
CA GLY A 293 5.24 -1.76 -13.20
C GLY A 293 4.93 -2.61 -11.98
N TYR A 294 5.69 -3.69 -11.88
CA TYR A 294 5.61 -4.73 -10.87
C TYR A 294 6.98 -4.89 -10.24
N LYS A 295 7.09 -4.43 -9.00
CA LYS A 295 8.30 -4.52 -8.19
C LYS A 295 8.10 -5.63 -7.16
N TYR A 296 8.82 -6.73 -7.17
CA TYR A 296 9.86 -7.17 -8.10
C TYR A 296 9.62 -8.63 -8.44
N PHE A 297 10.01 -9.08 -9.62
CA PHE A 297 10.05 -10.51 -9.98
C PHE A 297 11.40 -11.13 -9.64
N ASN A 298 11.39 -12.42 -9.26
CA ASN A 298 12.59 -13.19 -9.00
C ASN A 298 13.11 -13.88 -10.28
N PHE A 299 13.93 -13.17 -11.06
CA PHE A 299 14.53 -13.69 -12.28
C PHE A 299 15.62 -14.75 -12.06
N SER A 300 16.04 -15.00 -10.82
CA SER A 300 16.94 -16.12 -10.51
C SER A 300 16.31 -17.49 -10.82
N GLN A 301 14.99 -17.54 -10.94
CA GLN A 301 14.23 -18.73 -11.29
C GLN A 301 14.21 -19.01 -12.81
N ALA A 302 14.67 -18.05 -13.64
CA ALA A 302 14.69 -18.19 -15.08
C ALA A 302 15.47 -19.45 -15.52
N PRO A 303 14.94 -20.26 -16.46
CA PRO A 303 15.63 -21.45 -16.93
C PRO A 303 16.87 -21.06 -17.75
N SER A 304 17.93 -21.88 -17.63
CA SER A 304 19.19 -21.67 -18.34
C SER A 304 19.06 -21.75 -19.86
N ASN A 305 18.03 -22.44 -20.38
CA ASN A 305 17.74 -22.52 -21.81
C ASN A 305 17.05 -21.26 -22.37
N GLY A 306 16.68 -20.30 -21.51
CA GLY A 306 16.01 -19.05 -21.91
C GLY A 306 14.59 -19.21 -22.45
N LYS A 307 14.01 -20.41 -22.43
CA LYS A 307 12.73 -20.73 -23.04
C LYS A 307 11.55 -20.31 -22.14
N VAL A 308 11.20 -19.04 -22.21
CA VAL A 308 10.13 -18.42 -21.41
C VAL A 308 9.28 -17.54 -22.32
N ASP A 309 7.96 -17.62 -22.14
CA ASP A 309 7.03 -16.63 -22.70
C ASP A 309 6.55 -15.72 -21.58
N PHE A 310 6.31 -14.45 -21.91
CA PHE A 310 5.49 -13.58 -21.09
C PHE A 310 4.03 -13.74 -21.49
N GLU A 311 3.16 -13.80 -20.49
CA GLU A 311 1.72 -13.95 -20.64
C GLU A 311 1.00 -12.69 -20.13
N LEU A 312 0.11 -12.16 -20.97
CA LEU A 312 -0.74 -11.01 -20.67
C LEU A 312 -2.20 -11.38 -20.92
N CYS A 313 -3.01 -11.42 -19.86
CA CYS A 313 -4.46 -11.56 -19.99
C CYS A 313 -5.10 -10.17 -20.03
N MET A 314 -5.77 -9.83 -21.13
CA MET A 314 -6.37 -8.53 -21.34
C MET A 314 -7.67 -8.59 -22.16
N LEU A 315 -8.52 -7.57 -22.04
CA LEU A 315 -9.63 -7.30 -22.94
C LEU A 315 -9.26 -6.11 -23.85
N PRO A 316 -8.85 -6.34 -25.11
CA PRO A 316 -8.48 -5.27 -26.02
C PRO A 316 -9.68 -4.39 -26.41
N SER A 317 -9.45 -3.09 -26.55
CA SER A 317 -10.48 -2.12 -27.00
C SER A 317 -10.65 -2.07 -28.53
N GLY A 318 -9.82 -2.81 -29.27
CA GLY A 318 -9.78 -2.78 -30.74
C GLY A 318 -8.88 -1.69 -31.33
N ILE A 319 -8.12 -0.98 -30.50
CA ILE A 319 -7.12 0.01 -30.92
C ILE A 319 -5.78 -0.67 -31.26
N GLU A 320 -5.17 -0.24 -32.37
CA GLU A 320 -3.81 -0.67 -32.73
C GLU A 320 -2.77 -0.07 -31.80
N GLY A 321 -1.78 -0.85 -31.42
CA GLY A 321 -0.77 -0.41 -30.46
C GLY A 321 0.24 -1.51 -30.14
N SER A 322 1.02 -1.30 -29.09
CA SER A 322 1.92 -2.32 -28.57
C SER A 322 2.10 -2.20 -27.06
N VAL A 323 2.48 -3.32 -26.44
CA VAL A 323 2.93 -3.39 -25.06
C VAL A 323 4.37 -3.87 -25.09
N ALA A 324 5.31 -3.01 -24.73
CA ALA A 324 6.71 -3.39 -24.55
C ALA A 324 6.91 -3.92 -23.12
N ILE A 325 7.51 -5.10 -23.01
CA ILE A 325 7.83 -5.75 -21.74
C ILE A 325 9.28 -5.40 -21.42
N MET A 326 9.48 -4.57 -20.40
CA MET A 326 10.77 -4.01 -20.02
C MET A 326 11.17 -4.50 -18.63
N ALA A 327 12.41 -4.95 -18.45
CA ALA A 327 12.98 -5.22 -17.13
C ALA A 327 13.95 -4.11 -16.70
N VAL A 328 14.22 -4.03 -15.39
CA VAL A 328 15.18 -3.10 -14.74
C VAL A 328 14.68 -1.65 -14.72
N SER A 329 14.28 -1.11 -15.87
CA SER A 329 13.76 0.24 -16.04
C SER A 329 12.76 0.26 -17.21
N PRO A 330 11.72 1.10 -17.17
CA PRO A 330 10.82 1.28 -18.33
C PRO A 330 11.50 2.04 -19.49
N ASP A 331 12.67 2.64 -19.27
CA ASP A 331 13.41 3.43 -20.25
C ASP A 331 14.78 2.81 -20.56
N ALA A 332 15.03 2.51 -21.84
CA ALA A 332 16.29 1.96 -22.33
C ALA A 332 17.49 2.88 -22.07
N ASN A 333 17.30 4.21 -22.09
CA ASN A 333 18.35 5.17 -21.78
C ASN A 333 18.73 5.16 -20.29
N ARG A 334 17.87 4.58 -19.44
CA ARG A 334 18.09 4.38 -18.01
C ARG A 334 18.40 2.91 -17.68
N GLY A 335 18.98 2.19 -18.64
CA GLY A 335 19.39 0.78 -18.48
C GLY A 335 18.26 -0.24 -18.62
N GLY A 336 17.09 0.18 -19.10
CA GLY A 336 15.96 -0.71 -19.36
C GLY A 336 16.30 -1.80 -20.38
N ILE A 337 15.83 -3.02 -20.13
CA ILE A 337 16.07 -4.17 -21.00
C ILE A 337 14.74 -4.60 -21.61
N LEU A 338 14.62 -4.43 -22.93
CA LEU A 338 13.49 -4.95 -23.67
C LEU A 338 13.53 -6.48 -23.71
N LEU A 339 12.52 -7.09 -23.12
CA LEU A 339 12.32 -8.54 -23.07
C LEU A 339 11.46 -9.02 -24.24
N GLY A 340 10.46 -8.25 -24.65
CA GLY A 340 9.61 -8.58 -25.79
C GLY A 340 8.55 -7.51 -26.03
N THR A 341 7.81 -7.66 -27.12
CA THR A 341 6.73 -6.73 -27.49
C THR A 341 5.50 -7.52 -27.93
N ILE A 342 4.34 -7.19 -27.35
CA ILE A 342 3.05 -7.68 -27.83
C ILE A 342 2.47 -6.63 -28.76
N ASP A 343 2.30 -6.97 -30.03
CA ASP A 343 1.62 -6.10 -31.00
C ASP A 343 0.11 -6.31 -30.96
N LEU A 344 -0.63 -5.21 -30.78
CA LEU A 344 -2.08 -5.19 -30.80
C LEU A 344 -2.56 -4.72 -32.17
N ARG A 345 -3.35 -5.57 -32.82
CA ARG A 345 -3.97 -5.28 -34.11
C ARG A 345 -5.46 -5.04 -33.92
N LYS A 346 -6.05 -4.29 -34.85
CA LYS A 346 -7.49 -4.06 -34.87
C LYS A 346 -8.23 -5.39 -34.95
N ALA A 347 -8.96 -5.73 -33.89
CA ALA A 347 -9.78 -6.92 -33.79
C ALA A 347 -11.00 -6.64 -32.90
N ASN A 348 -12.14 -7.24 -33.23
CA ASN A 348 -13.35 -7.13 -32.42
C ASN A 348 -13.36 -8.25 -31.36
N ILE A 349 -12.70 -8.03 -30.24
CA ILE A 349 -12.58 -8.99 -29.15
C ILE A 349 -13.54 -8.57 -28.02
N LEU A 350 -14.51 -9.43 -27.71
CA LEU A 350 -15.57 -9.12 -26.74
C LEU A 350 -15.36 -9.79 -25.36
N GLN A 351 -14.30 -10.57 -25.20
CA GLN A 351 -13.96 -11.31 -23.99
C GLN A 351 -12.46 -11.24 -23.73
N PRO A 352 -11.99 -11.33 -22.47
CA PRO A 352 -10.56 -11.35 -22.19
C PRO A 352 -9.83 -12.46 -22.95
N VAL A 353 -8.67 -12.12 -23.51
CA VAL A 353 -7.78 -13.02 -24.24
C VAL A 353 -6.42 -13.09 -23.57
N THR A 354 -5.76 -14.23 -23.71
CA THR A 354 -4.39 -14.42 -23.26
C THR A 354 -3.44 -14.27 -24.44
N LEU A 355 -2.60 -13.24 -24.38
CA LEU A 355 -1.56 -12.98 -25.37
C LEU A 355 -0.22 -13.48 -24.80
N ARG A 356 0.59 -14.08 -25.67
CA ARG A 356 1.93 -14.57 -25.31
C ARG A 356 2.97 -14.05 -26.27
N VAL A 357 4.15 -13.71 -25.73
CA VAL A 357 5.32 -13.35 -26.52
C VAL A 357 6.56 -14.05 -25.95
N PRO A 358 7.42 -14.66 -26.79
CA PRO A 358 8.70 -15.17 -26.36
C PRO A 358 9.57 -14.07 -25.75
N ILE A 359 10.17 -14.36 -24.60
CA ILE A 359 11.10 -13.46 -23.96
C ILE A 359 12.50 -13.61 -24.55
N THR A 360 13.05 -12.48 -24.94
CA THR A 360 14.43 -12.30 -25.38
C THR A 360 15.24 -11.60 -24.29
N ASN A 361 16.57 -11.64 -24.38
CA ASN A 361 17.47 -10.94 -23.44
C ASN A 361 17.36 -11.35 -21.96
N LEU A 362 16.71 -12.46 -21.64
CA LEU A 362 16.54 -12.95 -20.25
C LEU A 362 17.90 -13.18 -19.56
N ASN A 363 18.92 -13.55 -20.32
CA ASN A 363 20.30 -13.70 -19.87
C ASN A 363 20.96 -12.40 -19.37
N ARG A 364 20.32 -11.24 -19.56
CA ARG A 364 20.79 -9.93 -19.08
C ARG A 364 20.06 -9.47 -17.81
N VAL A 365 19.10 -10.26 -17.32
CA VAL A 365 18.28 -9.93 -16.15
C VAL A 365 18.55 -10.96 -15.06
N HIS A 366 18.99 -10.51 -13.89
CA HIS A 366 19.42 -11.38 -12.80
C HIS A 366 18.87 -10.92 -11.46
N GLY A 367 18.61 -11.89 -10.58
CA GLY A 367 18.15 -11.61 -9.23
C GLY A 367 16.73 -11.04 -9.22
N LYS A 368 16.50 -10.15 -8.27
CA LYS A 368 15.22 -9.47 -8.08
C LYS A 368 15.17 -8.20 -8.92
N GLN A 369 14.30 -8.16 -9.93
CA GLN A 369 14.23 -7.04 -10.88
C GLN A 369 12.79 -6.58 -11.13
N PRO A 370 12.57 -5.28 -11.37
CA PRO A 370 11.26 -4.77 -11.67
C PRO A 370 10.91 -5.11 -13.11
N LEU A 371 9.62 -5.37 -13.35
CA LEU A 371 9.05 -5.55 -14.67
C LEU A 371 8.13 -4.37 -14.98
N TYR A 372 8.17 -3.85 -16.19
CA TYR A 372 7.33 -2.77 -16.67
C TYR A 372 6.67 -3.14 -17.99
N LEU A 373 5.43 -2.70 -18.17
CA LEU A 373 4.68 -2.70 -19.40
C LEU A 373 4.61 -1.25 -19.87
N VAL A 374 5.22 -0.95 -21.02
CA VAL A 374 5.20 0.39 -21.62
C VAL A 374 4.23 0.37 -22.79
N ILE A 375 3.23 1.23 -22.72
CA ILE A 375 2.08 1.22 -23.63
C ILE A 375 2.30 2.23 -24.76
N THR A 376 2.12 1.77 -25.99
CA THR A 376 2.01 2.64 -27.17
C THR A 376 0.67 2.37 -27.85
N ALA A 377 -0.07 3.42 -28.20
CA ALA A 377 -1.32 3.32 -28.94
C ALA A 377 -1.27 4.21 -30.18
N LYS A 378 -1.93 3.78 -31.27
CA LYS A 378 -2.06 4.57 -32.49
C LYS A 378 -2.90 5.83 -32.28
N ASP A 379 -3.91 5.73 -31.43
CA ASP A 379 -4.66 6.88 -30.90
C ASP A 379 -4.19 7.12 -29.47
N GLU A 380 -3.47 8.22 -29.24
CA GLU A 380 -2.81 8.49 -27.97
C GLU A 380 -3.78 8.68 -26.81
N ALA A 381 -5.02 9.10 -27.08
CA ALA A 381 -6.02 9.39 -26.06
C ALA A 381 -6.92 8.19 -25.72
N VAL A 382 -6.82 7.09 -26.47
CA VAL A 382 -7.71 5.93 -26.32
C VAL A 382 -6.95 4.77 -25.70
N SER A 383 -7.55 4.15 -24.68
CA SER A 383 -7.00 2.96 -24.02
C SER A 383 -6.85 1.81 -25.02
N ILE A 384 -5.75 1.04 -24.94
CA ILE A 384 -5.57 -0.21 -25.72
C ILE A 384 -6.42 -1.38 -25.19
N GLY A 385 -7.01 -1.23 -24.00
CA GLY A 385 -7.81 -2.27 -23.35
C GLY A 385 -7.56 -2.37 -21.85
N ASP A 386 -8.22 -3.33 -21.20
CA ASP A 386 -8.11 -3.59 -19.77
C ASP A 386 -7.22 -4.80 -19.52
N ILE A 387 -6.24 -4.69 -18.61
CA ILE A 387 -5.30 -5.77 -18.29
C ILE A 387 -5.73 -6.42 -16.98
N TYR A 388 -5.89 -7.73 -16.97
CA TYR A 388 -6.40 -8.49 -15.82
C TYR A 388 -5.30 -9.27 -15.11
N HIS A 389 -4.40 -9.93 -15.85
CA HIS A 389 -3.32 -10.73 -15.27
C HIS A 389 -2.04 -10.63 -16.08
N VAL A 390 -0.91 -10.81 -15.39
CA VAL A 390 0.45 -10.86 -15.96
C VAL A 390 1.24 -12.01 -15.34
N GLY A 391 2.16 -12.59 -16.10
CA GLY A 391 3.08 -13.60 -15.56
C GLY A 391 4.02 -14.12 -16.64
N PHE A 392 4.90 -15.04 -16.25
CA PHE A 392 5.71 -15.78 -17.22
C PHE A 392 5.32 -17.26 -17.21
N VAL A 393 5.49 -17.92 -18.35
CA VAL A 393 5.27 -19.35 -18.50
C VAL A 393 6.46 -19.99 -19.18
N ARG A 394 6.75 -21.24 -18.85
CA ARG A 394 7.76 -22.03 -19.55
C ARG A 394 7.23 -22.37 -20.94
N GLN A 395 8.07 -22.22 -21.98
CA GLN A 395 7.74 -22.81 -23.27
C GLN A 395 7.81 -24.33 -23.13
N GLN A 396 6.81 -25.02 -23.66
CA GLN A 396 6.77 -26.49 -23.69
C GLN A 396 7.83 -27.06 -24.64
#